data_AF-A0A2K8ZAG7-F1
#
_entry.id   AF-A0A2K8ZAG7-F1
#
_cell.length_a   1.000
_cell.length_b   1.000
_cell.length_c   1.000
_cell.angle_alpha   90.00
_cell.angle_beta   90.00
_cell.angle_gamma   90.00
#
_symmetry.space_group_name_H-M   'P 1'
#
loop_
_entity.id
_entity.type
_entity.pdbx_description
1 polymer ?
#
loop_
_entity_poly.entity_id
_entity_poly.type
_entity_poly.pdbx_seq_one_letter_code
_entity_poly.pdbx_strand_id
1 'polypeptide(L)' 'MDTDIKPGDRVEVTQTNRGGFYKGRYLATGIQLTTKARVKVRDDEGKQYMPLLTHVKKLNLHIYLPVI' A
#
# COMPACT_ATOMS: atom_id res chain seq x y z
N MET A 1 1.37 -6.57 15.22
CA MET A 1 0.81 -6.15 13.91
C MET A 1 1.94 -6.23 12.91
N ASP A 2 2.20 -7.43 12.39
CA ASP A 2 3.23 -7.67 11.39
C ASP A 2 2.65 -7.43 10.02
N THR A 3 2.82 -6.22 9.51
CA THR A 3 2.64 -5.96 8.08
C THR A 3 3.89 -6.43 7.36
N ASP A 4 3.78 -7.59 6.71
CA ASP A 4 4.83 -8.23 5.91
C ASP A 4 4.96 -7.55 4.52
N ILE A 5 4.97 -6.21 4.51
CA ILE A 5 5.11 -5.38 3.31
C ILE A 5 6.60 -5.18 3.07
N LYS A 6 7.09 -5.75 1.98
CA LYS A 6 8.49 -5.66 1.55
C LYS A 6 8.64 -4.65 0.40
N PRO A 7 9.85 -4.08 0.23
CA PRO A 7 10.18 -3.35 -0.98
C PRO A 7 9.87 -4.18 -2.24
N GLY A 8 9.18 -3.60 -3.21
CA GLY A 8 8.72 -4.26 -4.43
C GLY A 8 7.32 -4.88 -4.34
N ASP A 9 6.73 -5.01 -3.15
CA ASP A 9 5.37 -5.52 -3.02
C ASP A 9 4.36 -4.53 -3.61
N ARG A 10 3.38 -5.09 -4.34
CA ARG A 10 2.21 -4.34 -4.76
C ARG A 10 1.27 -4.14 -3.57
N VAL A 11 0.85 -2.91 -3.34
CA VAL A 11 0.01 -2.53 -2.20
C VAL A 11 -1.17 -1.69 -2.64
N GLU A 12 -2.31 -1.87 -1.98
CA GLU A 12 -3.44 -0.96 -2.01
C GLU A 12 -3.28 0.05 -0.86
N VAL A 13 -3.34 1.34 -1.18
CA VAL A 13 -3.22 2.42 -0.22
C VAL A 13 -4.53 3.15 -0.08
N THR A 14 -5.01 3.26 1.16
CA THR A 14 -6.17 4.08 1.52
C THR A 14 -5.75 5.54 1.66
N GLN A 15 -6.34 6.40 0.85
CA GLN A 15 -6.13 7.84 0.89
C GLN A 15 -7.17 8.50 1.82
N THR A 16 -6.68 9.35 2.72
CA THR A 16 -7.50 10.15 3.63
C THR A 16 -7.18 11.64 3.48
N ASN A 17 -8.19 12.50 3.56
CA ASN A 17 -8.02 13.96 3.56
C ASN A 17 -7.57 14.48 4.94
N ARG A 18 -7.20 15.78 5.00
CA ARG A 18 -7.06 16.48 6.29
C ARG A 18 -8.37 16.36 7.06
N GLY A 19 -8.32 15.85 8.28
CA GLY A 19 -9.49 15.49 9.10
C GLY A 19 -9.81 14.00 9.14
N GLY A 20 -9.08 13.14 8.41
CA GLY A 20 -9.24 11.69 8.49
C GLY A 20 -10.36 11.11 7.62
N PHE A 21 -11.07 11.95 6.86
CA PHE A 21 -12.11 11.51 5.94
C PHE A 21 -11.53 10.66 4.81
N TYR A 22 -12.14 9.51 4.58
CA TYR A 22 -11.81 8.64 3.45
C TYR A 22 -11.99 9.39 2.14
N LYS A 23 -10.97 9.35 1.28
CA LYS A 23 -10.99 9.96 -0.06
C LYS A 23 -11.05 8.91 -1.16
N GLY A 24 -10.41 7.76 -0.97
CA GLY A 24 -10.34 6.73 -1.99
C GLY A 24 -9.25 5.71 -1.70
N ARG A 25 -8.99 4.85 -2.69
CA ARG A 25 -7.86 3.92 -2.69
C ARG A 25 -7.12 4.00 -4.01
N TYR A 26 -5.82 3.71 -3.96
CA TYR A 26 -4.98 3.63 -5.15
C TYR A 26 -3.96 2.52 -5.00
N LEU A 27 -3.51 2.00 -6.14
CA LEU A 27 -2.44 1.00 -6.17
C LEU A 27 -1.08 1.69 -6.16
N ALA A 28 -0.15 1.10 -5.43
CA ALA A 28 1.21 1.56 -5.36
C ALA A 28 2.16 0.38 -5.16
N THR A 29 3.45 0.64 -5.30
CA THR A 29 4.51 -0.30 -4.98
C THR A 29 5.23 0.17 -3.72
N GLY A 30 5.36 -0.72 -2.73
CA GLY A 30 6.14 -0.44 -1.52
C GLY A 30 7.61 -0.27 -1.87
N ILE A 31 8.23 0.82 -1.42
CA ILE A 31 9.67 1.07 -1.61
C ILE A 31 10.43 0.75 -0.32
N GLN A 32 9.91 1.21 0.82
CA GLN A 32 10.65 1.14 2.08
C GLN A 32 9.71 1.26 3.28
N LEU A 33 9.98 0.47 4.32
CA LEU A 33 9.39 0.67 5.64
C LEU A 33 10.21 1.74 6.40
N THR A 34 9.51 2.72 6.97
CA THR A 34 10.14 3.71 7.87
C THR A 34 9.86 3.37 9.33
N THR A 35 10.78 3.76 10.22
CA THR A 35 10.72 3.49 11.67
C THR A 35 9.49 4.06 12.39
N LYS A 36 8.77 5.01 11.79
CA LYS A 36 7.60 5.68 12.38
C LYS A 36 6.25 5.14 11.91
N ALA A 37 6.12 3.82 11.69
CA ALA A 37 4.87 3.19 11.23
C ALA A 37 4.31 3.80 9.92
N ARG A 38 5.20 4.22 9.02
CA ARG A 38 4.86 4.71 7.68
C ARG A 38 5.57 3.85 6.64
N VAL A 39 4.95 3.76 5.46
CA VAL A 39 5.53 3.06 4.32
C VAL A 39 5.76 4.08 3.23
N LYS A 40 6.96 4.10 2.68
CA LYS A 40 7.23 4.82 1.44
C LYS A 40 6.71 3.99 0.29
N VAL A 41 5.78 4.55 -0.48
CA VAL A 41 5.16 3.89 -1.64
C VAL A 41 5.34 4.76 -2.89
N ARG A 42 5.33 4.14 -4.07
CA ARG A 42 5.33 4.82 -5.37
C ARG A 42 4.08 4.41 -6.15
N ASP A 43 3.30 5.38 -6.59
CA ASP A 43 2.16 5.12 -7.46
C ASP A 43 2.61 4.80 -8.91
N ASP A 44 1.64 4.48 -9.76
CA ASP A 44 1.90 4.13 -11.17
C ASP A 44 2.33 5.34 -12.02
N GLU A 45 2.07 6.56 -11.55
CA GLU A 45 2.54 7.80 -12.16
C GLU A 45 3.98 8.13 -11.75
N GLY A 46 4.62 7.29 -10.92
CA GLY A 46 5.98 7.45 -10.43
C GLY A 46 6.12 8.38 -9.23
N LYS A 47 5.01 8.92 -8.72
CA LYS A 47 4.97 9.83 -7.58
C LYS A 47 5.06 9.07 -6.27
N GLN A 48 5.80 9.65 -5.31
CA GLN A 48 6.10 9.01 -4.05
C GLN A 48 5.22 9.58 -2.93
N TYR A 49 4.70 8.68 -2.08
CA TYR A 49 3.93 9.03 -0.90
C TYR A 49 4.43 8.28 0.33
N MET A 50 4.04 8.77 1.50
CA MET A 50 4.34 8.15 2.78
C MET A 50 3.07 7.95 3.61
N PRO A 51 2.16 7.04 3.21
CA PRO A 51 1.00 6.68 4.02
C PRO A 51 1.38 6.05 5.36
N LEU A 52 0.43 6.06 6.30
CA LEU A 52 0.51 5.25 7.52
C LEU A 52 0.42 3.77 7.16
N LEU A 53 1.14 2.93 7.88
CA LEU A 53 1.16 1.48 7.70
C LEU A 53 -0.25 0.87 7.79
N THR A 54 -1.10 1.41 8.67
CA THR A 54 -2.50 1.02 8.84
C THR A 54 -3.37 1.29 7.60
N HIS A 55 -2.93 2.18 6.72
CA HIS A 55 -3.63 2.52 5.47
C HIS A 55 -3.09 1.74 4.27
N VAL A 56 -2.10 0.86 4.46
CA VAL A 56 -1.48 0.10 3.38
C VAL A 56 -1.80 -1.38 3.55
N LYS A 57 -2.33 -1.99 2.51
CA LYS A 57 -2.61 -3.44 2.45
C LYS A 57 -1.82 -4.06 1.32
N LYS A 58 -1.15 -5.18 1.59
CA LYS A 58 -0.48 -5.96 0.54
C LYS A 58 -1.53 -6.55 -0.40
N LEU A 59 -1.33 -6.37 -1.70
CA LEU A 59 -2.18 -6.96 -2.72
C LEU A 59 -1.69 -8.41 -2.94
N ASN A 60 -2.29 -9.36 -2.23
CA ASN A 60 -2.09 -10.77 -2.55
C ASN A 60 -2.97 -11.09 -3.77
N LEU A 61 -2.36 -11.18 -4.95
CA LEU A 61 -3.01 -11.85 -6.08
C LEU A 61 -3.12 -13.34 -5.71
N HIS A 62 -4.22 -13.74 -5.08
CA HIS A 62 -4.67 -15.12 -5.16
C HIS A 62 -5.18 -15.29 -6.58
N ILE A 63 -4.26 -15.72 -7.46
CA ILE A 63 -4.60 -16.12 -8.81
C ILE A 63 -5.50 -17.35 -8.65
N TYR A 64 -6.80 -17.20 -8.89
CA TYR A 64 -7.68 -18.35 -9.08
C TYR A 64 -7.21 -19.03 -10.36
N LEU A 65 -6.35 -20.04 -10.23
CA LEU A 65 -6.13 -20.98 -11.31
C LEU A 65 -7.46 -21.74 -11.48
N PRO A 66 -8.15 -21.64 -12.63
CA PRO A 66 -9.27 -22.54 -12.88
C PRO A 66 -8.70 -23.96 -12.85
N VAL A 67 -9.24 -24.81 -11.98
CA VAL A 67 -8.99 -26.24 -12.01
C VAL A 67 -9.57 -26.73 -13.33
N ILE A 68 -8.71 -27.15 -14.25
CA ILE A 68 -9.07 -27.81 -15.52
C ILE A 68 -9.10 -29.31 -15.28
#